data_AF-A0A843LSQ2-F1
#
_entry.id   AF-A0A843LSQ2-F1
#
_cell.length_a   1.000
_cell.length_b   1.000
_cell.length_c   1.000
_cell.angle_alpha   90.00
_cell.angle_beta   90.00
_cell.angle_gamma   90.00
#
_symmetry.space_group_name_H-M   'P 1'
#
loop_
_entity.id
_entity.type
_entity.pdbx_description
1 polymer ?
#
loop_
_entity_poly.entity_id
_entity_poly.type
_entity_poly.pdbx_seq_one_letter_code
_entity_poly.pdbx_strand_id
1 'polypeptide(L)'
;MEKNVVILDIDYVTYENKPVIRLFSKDKDKNIVLLDDTFEPYLYVAPKDDDKECQKQILDTLDDVHIEEVIKKDFQVEKTFLKVTFLNPQELAKNRDALRDLDSVDHIREHDIPFYRRYLIDRDVIPMTEVKACGEKIDSFLNLDSKKHDLEIIKLTKPLERVNDDLQDFRILSFDLEVRNPHGMPNSEVDEIIMIGVASNFGINQVISTKTNSEDRDDFVNQVESEKEMIETFIDIVKKSNVDIIVGYNSDNFDLPYLKDRAKLYGLELDLGMDDSNIKFIRRGFANAASFKGLIHVDLYLVMRRYMTLERYTLERVYYELFGEEKIDVPGEHIWEYWDSDSTELDDLFDYSLDDVVSTLKIAQQTLPLNLELTRIVGQPLFDLSRMATGQQAEWFLVKEAYFDNEVVPNKPGGSNFALRAAEEDNEGGYVKEPEIGLHENLVQFDFRSLYPSIIISKNISPDVLVIGDVENRQDYNISPEHDLKFKKEPKGFIPSVIAKILNERFKIKKAMKASVDPTEKKTLDVQQQAIKRLANTMYGIYGFPRFRWYSYECAKAITSWGRQYIKRAMKKAEDYGFYAIYADTDGFYAKYKK
;
A
#
# COMPACT_ATOMS: atom_id res chain seq x y z
N MET A 1 -22.15 14.80 19.86
CA MET A 1 -22.79 14.41 18.58
C MET A 1 -22.26 13.06 18.15
N GLU A 2 -23.03 12.30 17.40
CA GLU A 2 -22.66 10.97 16.90
C GLU A 2 -22.87 10.97 15.38
N LYS A 3 -21.89 10.46 14.62
CA LYS A 3 -21.93 10.45 13.16
C LYS A 3 -21.19 9.23 12.60
N ASN A 4 -21.73 8.65 11.53
CA ASN A 4 -21.00 7.69 10.72
C ASN A 4 -20.24 8.45 9.63
N VAL A 5 -18.95 8.16 9.47
CA VAL A 5 -18.08 8.83 8.50
C VAL A 5 -17.13 7.83 7.87
N VAL A 6 -16.77 8.04 6.60
CA VAL A 6 -15.73 7.28 5.90
C VAL A 6 -14.40 7.98 6.09
N ILE A 7 -13.39 7.28 6.61
CA ILE A 7 -12.04 7.83 6.78
C ILE A 7 -11.31 7.79 5.44
N LEU A 8 -10.88 8.94 4.93
CA LEU A 8 -10.12 9.04 3.67
C LEU A 8 -8.61 9.07 3.94
N ASP A 9 -8.18 10.04 4.74
CA ASP A 9 -6.77 10.32 5.00
C ASP A 9 -6.51 10.56 6.50
N ILE A 10 -5.25 10.47 6.91
CA ILE A 10 -4.82 10.68 8.28
C ILE A 10 -3.50 11.44 8.33
N ASP A 11 -3.41 12.37 9.27
CA ASP A 11 -2.13 12.87 9.75
C ASP A 11 -2.16 13.25 11.23
N TYR A 12 -1.13 13.96 11.68
CA TYR A 12 -1.11 14.58 12.99
C TYR A 12 -0.40 15.93 12.93
N VAL A 13 -0.78 16.80 13.85
CA VAL A 13 -0.17 18.10 14.08
C VAL A 13 0.21 18.24 15.55
N THR A 14 1.12 19.15 15.88
CA THR A 14 1.46 19.45 17.27
C THR A 14 0.65 20.64 17.74
N TYR A 15 -0.05 20.49 18.86
CA TYR A 15 -0.78 21.56 19.55
C TYR A 15 -0.44 21.50 21.04
N GLU A 16 0.01 22.62 21.61
CA GLU A 16 0.43 22.70 23.02
C GLU A 16 1.42 21.58 23.42
N ASN A 17 2.43 21.33 22.58
CA ASN A 17 3.44 20.26 22.70
C ASN A 17 2.92 18.82 22.65
N LYS A 18 1.63 18.60 22.42
CA LYS A 18 1.02 17.27 22.26
C LYS A 18 0.66 16.99 20.80
N PRO A 19 0.71 15.74 20.36
CA PRO A 19 0.21 15.37 19.05
C PRO A 19 -1.33 15.35 19.06
N VAL A 20 -1.93 15.89 18.00
CA VAL A 20 -3.37 15.78 17.72
C VAL A 20 -3.51 15.09 16.37
N ILE A 21 -4.12 13.91 16.36
CA ILE A 21 -4.45 13.18 15.14
C ILE A 21 -5.56 13.91 14.41
N ARG A 22 -5.41 14.09 13.10
CA ARG A 22 -6.46 14.58 12.22
C ARG A 22 -6.85 13.47 11.27
N LEU A 23 -8.13 13.14 11.23
CA LEU A 23 -8.69 12.19 10.26
C LEU A 23 -9.56 12.98 9.30
N PHE A 24 -9.17 12.99 8.03
CA PHE A 24 -9.96 13.57 6.97
C PHE A 24 -10.99 12.55 6.53
N SER A 25 -12.26 12.93 6.58
CA SER A 25 -13.37 12.00 6.46
C SER A 25 -14.56 12.64 5.76
N LYS A 26 -15.53 11.81 5.38
CA LYS A 26 -16.79 12.28 4.82
C LYS A 26 -18.00 11.59 5.42
N ASP A 27 -19.07 12.36 5.55
CA ASP A 27 -20.43 11.83 5.66
C ASP A 27 -21.18 12.21 4.39
N LYS A 28 -21.32 11.25 3.48
CA LYS A 28 -21.81 11.46 2.11
C LYS A 28 -20.99 12.56 1.42
N ASP A 29 -21.60 13.69 1.11
CA ASP A 29 -20.96 14.81 0.43
C ASP A 29 -20.37 15.85 1.38
N LYS A 30 -20.52 15.68 2.70
CA LYS A 30 -19.98 16.66 3.67
C LYS A 30 -18.60 16.26 4.14
N ASN A 31 -17.64 17.17 3.94
CA ASN A 31 -16.27 17.04 4.43
C ASN A 31 -16.20 17.25 5.93
N ILE A 32 -15.45 16.38 6.62
CA ILE A 32 -15.34 16.36 8.07
C ILE A 32 -13.89 16.08 8.45
N VAL A 33 -13.35 16.89 9.36
CA VAL A 33 -12.07 16.63 10.01
C VAL A 33 -12.33 16.22 11.45
N LEU A 34 -12.00 14.98 11.79
CA LEU A 34 -12.03 14.52 13.18
C LEU A 34 -10.69 14.83 13.85
N LEU A 35 -10.74 15.28 15.10
CA LEU A 35 -9.56 15.55 15.92
C LEU A 35 -9.53 14.61 17.12
N ASP A 36 -8.40 13.92 17.32
CA ASP A 36 -8.15 13.09 18.49
C ASP A 36 -6.83 13.51 19.16
N ASP A 37 -6.94 14.12 20.33
CA ASP A 37 -5.83 14.58 21.18
C ASP A 37 -5.54 13.62 22.35
N THR A 38 -6.13 12.43 22.34
CA THR A 38 -6.03 11.43 23.43
C THR A 38 -4.99 10.35 23.17
N PHE A 39 -4.42 10.29 21.96
CA PHE A 39 -3.46 9.26 21.59
C PHE A 39 -2.03 9.72 21.84
N GLU A 40 -1.26 8.89 22.54
CA GLU A 40 0.11 9.22 22.94
C GLU A 40 1.12 8.24 22.33
N PRO A 41 2.30 8.72 21.91
CA PRO A 41 3.34 7.88 21.33
C PRO A 41 4.02 7.04 22.41
N TYR A 42 4.30 5.78 22.10
CA TYR A 42 4.97 4.88 23.03
C TYR A 42 5.89 3.89 22.30
N LEU A 43 6.79 3.27 23.07
CA LEU A 43 7.55 2.08 22.67
C LEU A 43 7.55 1.06 23.81
N TYR A 44 8.01 -0.16 23.53
CA TYR A 44 8.17 -1.20 24.56
C TYR A 44 9.65 -1.40 24.90
N VAL A 45 9.94 -1.53 26.20
CA VAL A 45 11.26 -1.85 26.73
C VAL A 45 11.21 -3.23 27.38
N ALA A 46 12.09 -4.13 26.98
CA ALA A 46 12.30 -5.42 27.65
C ALA A 46 13.39 -5.25 28.73
N PRO A 47 13.07 -5.46 30.02
CA PRO A 47 14.08 -5.49 31.08
C PRO A 47 15.00 -6.72 30.95
N LYS A 48 16.26 -6.62 31.39
CA LYS A 48 17.19 -7.77 31.46
C LYS A 48 16.85 -8.72 32.61
N ASP A 49 16.78 -8.18 33.83
CA ASP A 49 16.70 -8.96 35.06
C ASP A 49 15.60 -8.48 36.01
N ASP A 50 15.58 -7.18 36.37
CA ASP A 50 14.64 -6.60 37.34
C ASP A 50 13.86 -5.43 36.72
N ASP A 51 12.56 -5.63 36.57
CA ASP A 51 11.62 -4.66 36.00
C ASP A 51 11.59 -3.34 36.78
N LYS A 52 11.73 -3.38 38.12
CA LYS A 52 11.68 -2.19 38.98
C LYS A 52 12.94 -1.36 38.88
N GLU A 53 14.11 -2.02 38.84
CA GLU A 53 15.37 -1.32 38.62
C GLU A 53 15.40 -0.69 37.23
N CYS A 54 14.90 -1.42 36.22
CA CYS A 54 14.77 -0.88 34.87
C CYS A 54 13.85 0.34 34.82
N GLN A 55 12.68 0.26 35.46
CA GLN A 55 11.76 1.39 35.58
C GLN A 55 12.42 2.60 36.25
N LYS A 56 13.18 2.37 37.32
CA LYS A 56 13.89 3.44 38.02
C LYS A 56 14.95 4.09 37.14
N GLN A 57 15.79 3.32 36.44
CA GLN A 57 16.80 3.87 35.54
C GLN A 57 16.18 4.69 34.40
N ILE A 58 15.02 4.27 33.88
CA ILE A 58 14.28 5.03 32.87
C ILE A 58 13.84 6.39 33.43
N LEU A 59 13.25 6.41 34.63
CA LEU A 59 12.77 7.64 35.29
C LEU A 59 13.92 8.56 35.74
N ASP A 60 15.09 8.01 36.07
CA ASP A 60 16.30 8.79 36.38
C ASP A 60 16.94 9.38 35.10
N THR A 61 16.65 8.81 33.93
CA THR A 61 17.24 9.21 32.64
C THR A 61 16.35 10.16 31.85
N LEU A 62 15.03 9.94 31.89
CA LEU A 62 14.05 10.66 31.07
C LEU A 62 13.05 11.42 31.95
N ASP A 63 12.89 12.71 31.66
CA ASP A 63 11.81 13.52 32.20
C ASP A 63 10.50 13.25 31.43
N ASP A 64 9.36 13.44 32.10
CA ASP A 64 8.02 13.49 31.50
C ASP A 64 7.60 12.24 30.68
N VAL A 65 8.00 11.04 31.14
CA VAL A 65 7.51 9.76 30.61
C VAL A 65 6.56 9.06 31.56
N HIS A 66 5.58 8.34 31.00
CA HIS A 66 4.72 7.42 31.75
C HIS A 66 5.11 5.98 31.46
N ILE A 67 5.19 5.15 32.50
CA ILE A 67 5.60 3.75 32.39
C ILE A 67 4.48 2.85 32.91
N GLU A 68 4.07 1.90 32.09
CA GLU A 68 3.10 0.86 32.41
C GLU A 68 3.73 -0.52 32.19
N GLU A 69 3.60 -1.42 33.16
CA GLU A 69 4.00 -2.81 33.01
C GLU A 69 2.93 -3.59 32.22
N VAL A 70 3.33 -4.26 31.14
CA VAL A 70 2.44 -5.02 30.28
C VAL A 70 3.02 -6.39 29.96
N ILE A 71 2.16 -7.40 29.83
CA ILE A 71 2.56 -8.74 29.40
C ILE A 71 2.27 -8.87 27.90
N LYS A 72 3.32 -9.15 27.13
CA LYS A 72 3.23 -9.37 25.67
C LYS A 72 4.04 -10.57 25.25
N LYS A 73 3.69 -11.13 24.09
CA LYS A 73 4.51 -12.15 23.44
C LYS A 73 5.64 -11.49 22.67
N ASP A 74 6.84 -12.04 22.76
CA ASP A 74 7.98 -11.73 21.91
C ASP A 74 8.49 -13.04 21.32
N PHE A 75 8.18 -13.28 20.05
CA PHE A 75 8.40 -14.57 19.39
C PHE A 75 7.72 -15.71 20.17
N GLN A 76 6.40 -15.57 20.39
CA GLN A 76 5.53 -16.43 21.22
C GLN A 76 5.85 -16.56 22.72
N VAL A 77 7.00 -16.08 23.19
CA VAL A 77 7.33 -16.15 24.61
C VAL A 77 6.67 -14.98 25.31
N GLU A 78 5.79 -15.25 26.26
CA GLU A 78 5.24 -14.21 27.13
C GLU A 78 6.36 -13.64 28.00
N LYS A 79 6.53 -12.33 27.93
CA LYS A 79 7.50 -11.56 28.69
C LYS A 79 6.83 -10.30 29.25
N THR A 80 7.38 -9.82 30.36
CA THR A 80 7.08 -8.50 30.86
C THR A 80 7.77 -7.45 29.99
N PHE A 81 7.04 -6.42 29.62
CA PHE A 81 7.55 -5.24 28.95
C PHE A 81 7.14 -4.00 29.73
N LEU A 82 8.00 -2.99 29.75
CA LEU A 82 7.65 -1.64 30.19
C LEU A 82 7.20 -0.85 28.95
N LYS A 83 5.92 -0.50 28.89
CA LYS A 83 5.38 0.43 27.89
C LYS A 83 5.72 1.85 28.34
N VAL A 84 6.62 2.50 27.60
CA VAL A 84 7.07 3.86 27.88
C VAL A 84 6.37 4.82 26.94
N THR A 85 5.51 5.67 27.48
CA THR A 85 4.73 6.68 26.77
C THR A 85 5.40 8.05 26.89
N PHE A 86 5.48 8.77 25.77
CA PHE A 86 6.15 10.07 25.64
C PHE A 86 5.13 11.18 25.35
N LEU A 87 5.51 12.42 25.65
CA LEU A 87 4.69 13.60 25.38
C LEU A 87 4.37 13.78 23.87
N ASN A 88 5.34 13.51 22.99
CA ASN A 88 5.17 13.63 21.54
C ASN A 88 6.14 12.73 20.76
N PRO A 89 5.89 12.51 19.45
CA PRO A 89 6.70 11.59 18.65
C PRO A 89 8.18 12.01 18.52
N GLN A 90 8.47 13.31 18.60
CA GLN A 90 9.83 13.84 18.54
C GLN A 90 10.65 13.46 19.77
N GLU A 91 10.06 13.55 20.96
CA GLU A 91 10.70 13.10 22.20
C GLU A 91 10.95 11.59 22.21
N LEU A 92 10.02 10.78 21.68
CA LEU A 92 10.28 9.34 21.49
C LEU A 92 11.51 9.12 20.59
N ALA A 93 11.54 9.79 19.42
CA ALA A 93 12.63 9.62 18.46
C ALA A 93 14.00 10.06 19.02
N LYS A 94 14.02 11.11 19.83
CA LYS A 94 15.22 11.66 20.47
C LYS A 94 15.75 10.77 21.59
N ASN A 95 14.86 10.17 22.38
CA ASN A 95 15.24 9.48 23.62
C ASN A 95 15.38 7.95 23.47
N ARG A 96 14.93 7.35 22.35
CA ARG A 96 14.98 5.90 22.16
C ARG A 96 16.38 5.28 22.24
N ASP A 97 17.42 6.00 21.79
CA ASP A 97 18.79 5.48 21.80
C ASP A 97 19.33 5.48 23.23
N ALA A 98 19.07 6.55 24.01
CA ALA A 98 19.41 6.60 25.43
C ALA A 98 18.74 5.47 26.22
N LEU A 99 17.47 5.14 25.93
CA LEU A 99 16.78 4.01 26.53
C LEU A 99 17.40 2.66 26.17
N ARG A 100 17.74 2.46 24.89
CA ARG A 100 18.36 1.22 24.44
C ARG A 100 19.71 0.97 25.11
N ASP A 101 20.45 2.04 25.38
CA ASP A 101 21.82 1.97 25.88
C ASP A 101 21.89 1.87 27.43
N LEU A 102 20.75 1.80 28.14
CA LEU A 102 20.69 1.56 29.58
C LEU A 102 21.13 0.12 29.93
N ASP A 103 21.88 -0.03 31.01
CA ASP A 103 22.40 -1.33 31.46
C ASP A 103 21.27 -2.30 31.85
N SER A 104 20.15 -1.81 32.39
CA SER A 104 18.99 -2.63 32.77
C SER A 104 18.11 -3.06 31.59
N VAL A 105 18.33 -2.51 30.40
CA VAL A 105 17.51 -2.77 29.20
C VAL A 105 18.15 -3.87 28.35
N ASP A 106 17.38 -4.90 28.03
CA ASP A 106 17.79 -5.96 27.10
C ASP A 106 17.66 -5.46 25.66
N HIS A 107 16.46 -5.01 25.31
CA HIS A 107 16.18 -4.41 24.02
C HIS A 107 14.90 -3.57 24.06
N ILE A 108 14.73 -2.71 23.06
CA ILE A 108 13.50 -1.95 22.83
C ILE A 108 12.78 -2.45 21.59
N ARG A 109 11.45 -2.32 21.54
CA ARG A 109 10.60 -2.70 20.41
C ARG A 109 9.70 -1.54 19.98
N GLU A 110 9.27 -1.59 18.73
CA GLU A 110 8.23 -0.76 18.15
C GLU A 110 8.52 0.75 18.06
N HIS A 111 9.78 1.16 18.24
CA HIS A 111 10.22 2.56 18.19
C HIS A 111 10.27 3.15 16.76
N ASP A 112 10.01 2.35 15.74
CA ASP A 112 10.11 2.71 14.32
C ASP A 112 8.76 2.62 13.59
N ILE A 113 7.66 2.47 14.33
CA ILE A 113 6.31 2.50 13.77
C ILE A 113 5.84 3.98 13.74
N PRO A 114 5.54 4.54 12.56
CA PRO A 114 5.07 5.93 12.46
C PRO A 114 3.80 6.17 13.27
N PHE A 115 3.73 7.33 13.93
CA PHE A 115 2.68 7.67 14.89
C PHE A 115 1.25 7.54 14.32
N TYR A 116 1.01 7.99 13.08
CA TYR A 116 -0.31 7.87 12.45
C TYR A 116 -0.68 6.41 12.14
N ARG A 117 0.29 5.55 11.79
CA ARG A 117 0.03 4.11 11.55
C ARG A 117 -0.23 3.38 12.84
N ARG A 118 0.51 3.77 13.89
CA ARG A 118 0.29 3.32 15.26
C ARG A 118 -1.15 3.61 15.69
N TYR A 119 -1.63 4.84 15.47
CA TYR A 119 -3.01 5.22 15.74
C TYR A 119 -4.03 4.31 15.03
N LEU A 120 -3.86 4.10 13.72
CA LEU A 120 -4.76 3.24 12.93
C LEU A 120 -4.83 1.81 13.48
N ILE A 121 -3.69 1.23 13.85
CA ILE A 121 -3.61 -0.12 14.41
C ILE A 121 -4.27 -0.17 15.79
N ASP A 122 -3.87 0.73 16.69
CA ASP A 122 -4.28 0.68 18.09
C ASP A 122 -5.78 0.98 18.29
N ARG A 123 -6.33 1.85 17.44
CA ARG A 123 -7.75 2.22 17.45
C ARG A 123 -8.62 1.34 16.53
N ASP A 124 -8.05 0.33 15.87
CA ASP A 124 -8.71 -0.47 14.83
C ASP A 124 -9.46 0.39 13.79
N VAL A 125 -8.78 1.46 13.34
CA VAL A 125 -9.30 2.36 12.30
C VAL A 125 -8.69 1.95 10.98
N ILE A 126 -9.55 1.57 10.04
CA ILE A 126 -9.15 1.19 8.70
C ILE A 126 -9.44 2.35 7.74
N PRO A 127 -8.46 2.86 6.99
CA PRO A 127 -8.72 3.86 5.97
C PRO A 127 -9.64 3.31 4.87
N MET A 128 -10.40 4.20 4.24
CA MET A 128 -11.40 3.93 3.22
C MET A 128 -12.60 3.09 3.70
N THR A 129 -12.83 2.99 5.00
CA THR A 129 -14.03 2.36 5.58
C THR A 129 -14.81 3.32 6.45
N GLU A 130 -16.09 3.01 6.66
CA GLU A 130 -16.94 3.74 7.60
C GLU A 130 -16.52 3.45 9.04
N VAL A 131 -16.58 4.48 9.89
CA VAL A 131 -16.44 4.42 11.34
C VAL A 131 -17.51 5.30 11.98
N LYS A 132 -17.83 5.00 13.22
CA LYS A 132 -18.71 5.79 14.05
C LYS A 132 -17.90 6.71 14.95
N ALA A 133 -18.11 8.01 14.79
CA ALA A 133 -17.44 9.08 15.51
C ALA A 133 -18.38 9.74 16.54
N CYS A 134 -17.89 9.88 17.78
CA CYS A 134 -18.59 10.57 18.86
C CYS A 134 -17.76 11.76 19.36
N GLY A 135 -18.27 12.98 19.22
CA GLY A 135 -17.50 14.17 19.54
C GLY A 135 -18.30 15.45 19.71
N GLU A 136 -17.59 16.55 19.88
CA GLU A 136 -18.12 17.91 19.95
C GLU A 136 -17.75 18.67 18.68
N LYS A 137 -18.73 19.37 18.08
CA LYS A 137 -18.47 20.24 16.94
C LYS A 137 -17.77 21.50 17.41
N ILE A 138 -16.68 21.87 16.75
CA ILE A 138 -15.96 23.11 17.00
C ILE A 138 -15.87 23.94 15.72
N ASP A 139 -15.68 25.26 15.88
CA ASP A 139 -15.67 26.18 14.74
C ASP A 139 -14.30 26.23 14.05
N SER A 140 -13.20 26.11 14.80
CA SER A 140 -11.84 26.18 14.29
C SER A 140 -10.83 25.40 15.15
N PHE A 141 -9.71 25.02 14.55
CA PHE A 141 -8.56 24.40 15.20
C PHE A 141 -7.27 24.67 14.41
N LEU A 142 -6.30 25.38 15.02
CA LEU A 142 -5.11 25.87 14.31
C LEU A 142 -5.50 26.64 13.02
N ASN A 143 -5.10 26.15 11.85
CA ASN A 143 -5.41 26.76 10.55
C ASN A 143 -6.74 26.25 9.96
N LEU A 144 -7.37 25.23 10.56
CA LEU A 144 -8.68 24.73 10.15
C LEU A 144 -9.78 25.65 10.65
N ASP A 145 -10.66 26.05 9.75
CA ASP A 145 -11.85 26.85 10.04
C ASP A 145 -13.05 26.29 9.28
N SER A 146 -14.11 25.92 10.01
CA SER A 146 -15.28 25.25 9.44
C SER A 146 -16.01 26.06 8.37
N LYS A 147 -16.03 27.40 8.49
CA LYS A 147 -16.72 28.28 7.54
C LYS A 147 -15.88 28.56 6.31
N LYS A 148 -14.58 28.83 6.50
CA LYS A 148 -13.65 29.12 5.40
C LYS A 148 -13.52 27.92 4.47
N HIS A 149 -13.43 26.71 5.01
CA HIS A 149 -13.13 25.49 4.26
C HIS A 149 -14.38 24.66 3.91
N ASP A 150 -15.58 25.17 4.21
CA ASP A 150 -16.87 24.46 4.04
C ASP A 150 -16.86 22.99 4.55
N LEU A 151 -16.36 22.79 5.77
CA LEU A 151 -16.25 21.47 6.40
C LEU A 151 -16.77 21.48 7.84
N GLU A 152 -16.98 20.30 8.43
CA GLU A 152 -17.22 20.18 9.87
C GLU A 152 -15.94 19.76 10.60
N ILE A 153 -15.70 20.34 11.78
CA ILE A 153 -14.62 19.92 12.66
C ILE A 153 -15.24 19.28 13.89
N ILE A 154 -14.86 18.03 14.17
CA ILE A 154 -15.39 17.27 15.32
C ILE A 154 -14.22 16.86 16.20
N LYS A 155 -14.15 17.39 17.42
CA LYS A 155 -13.23 16.89 18.45
C LYS A 155 -13.81 15.64 19.08
N LEU A 156 -13.11 14.51 18.96
CA LEU A 156 -13.57 13.25 19.51
C LEU A 156 -13.62 13.29 21.04
N THR A 157 -14.68 12.72 21.58
CA THR A 157 -14.88 12.54 23.03
C THR A 157 -14.81 11.06 23.43
N LYS A 158 -14.82 10.17 22.43
CA LYS A 158 -14.68 8.73 22.57
C LYS A 158 -13.82 8.21 21.41
N PRO A 159 -13.14 7.05 21.58
CA PRO A 159 -12.50 6.36 20.48
C PRO A 159 -13.49 6.07 19.35
N LEU A 160 -12.98 5.96 18.13
CA LEU A 160 -13.76 5.54 16.98
C LEU A 160 -14.24 4.10 17.15
N GLU A 161 -15.47 3.84 16.71
CA GLU A 161 -16.05 2.50 16.68
C GLU A 161 -16.17 2.05 15.24
N ARG A 162 -15.57 0.91 14.89
CA ARG A 162 -15.70 0.33 13.56
C ARG A 162 -17.13 -0.13 13.32
N VAL A 163 -17.65 0.14 12.13
CA VAL A 163 -18.94 -0.37 11.65
C VAL A 163 -18.72 -1.46 10.60
N ASN A 164 -19.80 -2.06 10.10
CA ASN A 164 -19.69 -3.09 9.06
C ASN A 164 -18.98 -2.53 7.82
N ASP A 165 -18.04 -3.31 7.28
CA ASP A 165 -17.24 -2.90 6.14
C ASP A 165 -18.00 -3.09 4.82
N ASP A 166 -19.02 -2.27 4.60
CA ASP A 166 -19.67 -2.19 3.29
C ASP A 166 -18.79 -1.41 2.30
N LEU A 167 -18.86 -1.79 1.03
CA LEU A 167 -18.15 -1.05 -0.03
C LEU A 167 -18.68 0.38 -0.09
N GLN A 168 -17.75 1.32 -0.08
CA GLN A 168 -18.05 2.74 -0.21
C GLN A 168 -17.87 3.15 -1.67
N ASP A 169 -18.80 3.96 -2.16
CA ASP A 169 -18.67 4.63 -3.45
C ASP A 169 -17.84 5.90 -3.27
N PHE A 170 -16.81 6.07 -4.11
CA PHE A 170 -15.93 7.23 -4.08
C PHE A 170 -16.08 8.04 -5.37
N ARG A 171 -16.08 9.36 -5.26
CA ARG A 171 -15.95 10.30 -6.38
C ARG A 171 -14.51 10.29 -6.88
N ILE A 172 -14.31 9.68 -8.04
CA ILE A 172 -13.01 9.52 -8.68
C ILE A 172 -12.94 10.48 -9.86
N LEU A 173 -11.90 11.32 -9.89
CA LEU A 173 -11.56 12.20 -11.00
C LEU A 173 -10.21 11.78 -11.57
N SER A 174 -10.12 11.53 -12.88
CA SER A 174 -8.87 11.47 -13.61
C SER A 174 -8.55 12.82 -14.23
N PHE A 175 -7.27 13.12 -14.37
CA PHE A 175 -6.78 14.29 -15.08
C PHE A 175 -5.46 13.98 -15.78
N ASP A 176 -5.15 14.79 -16.79
CA ASP A 176 -3.92 14.73 -17.59
C ASP A 176 -3.62 16.14 -18.16
N LEU A 177 -2.35 16.43 -18.47
CA LEU A 177 -1.89 17.71 -19.01
C LEU A 177 -1.27 17.56 -20.39
N GLU A 178 -1.69 18.43 -21.32
CA GLU A 178 -0.96 18.65 -22.56
C GLU A 178 -0.21 19.97 -22.51
N VAL A 179 1.03 19.96 -23.01
CA VAL A 179 1.96 21.09 -22.93
C VAL A 179 2.50 21.42 -24.32
N ARG A 180 2.58 22.70 -24.66
CA ARG A 180 3.16 23.16 -25.93
C ARG A 180 4.68 23.12 -25.87
N ASN A 181 5.28 22.05 -26.39
CA ASN A 181 6.71 21.71 -26.27
C ASN A 181 7.54 21.84 -27.58
N PRO A 182 7.65 23.03 -28.21
CA PRO A 182 8.31 23.21 -29.51
C PRO A 182 9.81 22.97 -29.51
N HIS A 183 10.43 22.84 -28.34
CA HIS A 183 11.87 22.63 -28.15
C HIS A 183 12.22 21.22 -27.64
N GLY A 184 11.26 20.28 -27.69
CA GLY A 184 11.45 18.88 -27.32
C GLY A 184 10.92 18.57 -25.92
N MET A 185 11.81 18.30 -24.96
CA MET A 185 11.39 17.99 -23.59
C MET A 185 10.72 19.22 -22.94
N PRO A 186 9.49 19.09 -22.41
CA PRO A 186 8.77 20.21 -21.81
C PRO A 186 9.53 20.89 -20.67
N ASN A 187 9.51 22.22 -20.64
CA ASN A 187 10.09 23.05 -19.58
C ASN A 187 9.04 23.99 -18.98
N SER A 188 8.67 23.75 -17.71
CA SER A 188 7.63 24.52 -17.01
C SER A 188 7.92 26.02 -16.87
N GLU A 189 9.17 26.47 -17.03
CA GLU A 189 9.49 27.90 -17.00
C GLU A 189 9.04 28.67 -18.25
N VAL A 190 8.90 27.98 -19.40
CA VAL A 190 8.70 28.62 -20.70
C VAL A 190 7.55 28.03 -21.50
N ASP A 191 7.36 26.72 -21.46
CA ASP A 191 6.34 26.01 -22.23
C ASP A 191 5.01 26.02 -21.46
N GLU A 192 3.94 26.47 -22.09
CA GLU A 192 2.62 26.58 -21.47
C GLU A 192 1.83 25.27 -21.46
N ILE A 193 1.00 25.10 -20.43
CA ILE A 193 -0.09 24.11 -20.45
C ILE A 193 -1.15 24.62 -21.43
N ILE A 194 -1.47 23.77 -22.41
CA ILE A 194 -2.45 24.07 -23.47
C ILE A 194 -3.78 23.36 -23.25
N MET A 195 -3.77 22.25 -22.53
CA MET A 195 -4.98 21.50 -22.18
C MET A 195 -4.85 20.89 -20.78
N ILE A 196 -5.97 20.87 -20.06
CA ILE A 196 -6.17 20.01 -18.89
C ILE A 196 -7.37 19.13 -19.18
N GLY A 197 -7.13 17.86 -19.45
CA GLY A 197 -8.18 16.86 -19.56
C GLY A 197 -8.73 16.52 -18.18
N VAL A 198 -10.04 16.32 -18.05
CA VAL A 198 -10.66 15.76 -16.84
C VAL A 198 -11.79 14.79 -17.18
N ALA A 199 -11.79 13.62 -16.53
CA ALA A 199 -12.90 12.67 -16.58
C ALA A 199 -13.25 12.17 -15.17
N SER A 200 -14.49 11.73 -14.95
CA SER A 200 -14.93 11.25 -13.63
C SER A 200 -15.95 10.14 -13.68
N ASN A 201 -16.04 9.35 -12.61
CA ASN A 201 -17.10 8.37 -12.45
C ASN A 201 -18.47 8.99 -12.06
N PHE A 202 -18.56 10.32 -11.98
CA PHE A 202 -19.77 11.06 -11.63
C PHE A 202 -20.21 12.06 -12.73
N GLY A 203 -19.72 11.92 -13.96
CA GLY A 203 -20.31 12.53 -15.15
C GLY A 203 -19.58 13.72 -15.77
N ILE A 204 -18.43 14.14 -15.23
CA ILE A 204 -17.50 15.07 -15.90
C ILE A 204 -16.70 14.32 -16.95
N ASN A 205 -16.68 14.80 -18.19
CA ASN A 205 -15.79 14.41 -19.29
C ASN A 205 -15.57 15.66 -20.14
N GLN A 206 -14.46 16.36 -19.97
CA GLN A 206 -14.18 17.61 -20.69
C GLN A 206 -12.67 17.88 -20.80
N VAL A 207 -12.30 18.73 -21.75
CA VAL A 207 -10.95 19.28 -21.89
C VAL A 207 -11.02 20.79 -21.66
N ILE A 208 -10.26 21.30 -20.69
CA ILE A 208 -10.17 22.75 -20.45
C ILE A 208 -9.02 23.29 -21.31
N SER A 209 -9.27 24.28 -22.15
CA SER A 209 -8.26 24.78 -23.09
C SER A 209 -8.46 26.25 -23.45
N THR A 210 -7.41 26.92 -23.95
CA THR A 210 -7.52 28.29 -24.48
C THR A 210 -8.05 28.34 -25.92
N LYS A 211 -8.07 27.20 -26.61
CA LYS A 211 -8.69 27.03 -27.93
C LYS A 211 -9.93 26.14 -27.78
N THR A 212 -10.74 26.08 -28.83
CA THR A 212 -11.92 25.20 -28.91
C THR A 212 -11.83 24.32 -30.14
N ASN A 213 -12.49 23.17 -30.11
CA ASN A 213 -12.68 22.31 -31.26
C ASN A 213 -13.67 22.91 -32.27
N SER A 214 -13.67 22.38 -33.49
CA SER A 214 -14.58 22.76 -34.57
C SER A 214 -16.06 22.50 -34.20
N GLU A 215 -16.98 23.32 -34.73
CA GLU A 215 -18.42 23.26 -34.41
C GLU A 215 -19.10 21.92 -34.78
N ASP A 216 -18.47 21.08 -35.60
CA ASP A 216 -18.96 19.76 -36.02
C ASP A 216 -18.56 18.63 -35.07
N ARG A 217 -17.74 18.90 -34.04
CA ARG A 217 -17.34 17.95 -32.99
C ARG A 217 -18.27 18.02 -31.78
N ASP A 218 -18.16 17.01 -30.91
CA ASP A 218 -18.90 16.98 -29.65
C ASP A 218 -18.46 18.14 -28.73
N ASP A 219 -19.42 18.72 -28.00
CA ASP A 219 -19.20 19.86 -27.10
C ASP A 219 -18.62 19.38 -25.75
N PHE A 220 -17.32 19.07 -25.75
CA PHE A 220 -16.56 18.66 -24.57
C PHE A 220 -15.39 19.60 -24.24
N VAL A 221 -15.10 20.61 -25.07
CA VAL A 221 -14.01 21.56 -24.82
C VAL A 221 -14.54 22.77 -24.07
N ASN A 222 -14.10 22.93 -22.83
CA ASN A 222 -14.37 24.11 -22.02
C ASN A 222 -13.33 25.20 -22.33
N GLN A 223 -13.67 26.08 -23.25
CA GLN A 223 -12.78 27.18 -23.66
C GLN A 223 -12.67 28.26 -22.57
N VAL A 224 -11.43 28.61 -22.21
CA VAL A 224 -11.07 29.68 -21.27
C VAL A 224 -10.12 30.70 -21.93
N GLU A 225 -9.92 31.86 -21.32
CA GLU A 225 -9.16 32.95 -21.97
C GLU A 225 -7.64 32.85 -21.77
N SER A 226 -7.18 32.08 -20.78
CA SER A 226 -5.76 31.99 -20.43
C SER A 226 -5.39 30.71 -19.70
N GLU A 227 -4.11 30.34 -19.71
CA GLU A 227 -3.58 29.25 -18.88
C GLU A 227 -3.87 29.46 -17.38
N LYS A 228 -3.83 30.71 -16.91
CA LYS A 228 -4.21 31.03 -15.53
C LYS A 228 -5.64 30.60 -15.23
N GLU A 229 -6.58 30.95 -16.11
CA GLU A 229 -7.98 30.58 -15.97
C GLU A 229 -8.20 29.07 -16.14
N MET A 230 -7.38 28.40 -16.96
CA MET A 230 -7.38 26.94 -17.10
C MET A 230 -7.04 26.25 -15.78
N ILE A 231 -5.97 26.71 -15.11
CA ILE A 231 -5.56 26.21 -13.79
C ILE A 231 -6.61 26.53 -12.72
N GLU A 232 -7.15 27.75 -12.70
CA GLU A 232 -8.23 28.15 -11.78
C GLU A 232 -9.48 27.28 -11.98
N THR A 233 -9.85 26.99 -13.23
CA THR A 233 -11.00 26.14 -13.59
C THR A 233 -10.78 24.69 -13.14
N PHE A 234 -9.58 24.14 -13.33
CA PHE A 234 -9.25 22.80 -12.83
C PHE A 234 -9.36 22.72 -11.30
N ILE A 235 -8.80 23.69 -10.57
CA ILE A 235 -8.91 23.77 -9.11
C ILE A 235 -10.38 23.82 -8.70
N ASP A 236 -11.17 24.66 -9.36
CA ASP A 236 -12.61 24.82 -9.10
C ASP A 236 -13.38 23.53 -9.34
N ILE A 237 -13.09 22.78 -10.41
CA ILE A 237 -13.72 21.49 -10.68
C ILE A 237 -13.43 20.52 -9.54
N VAL A 238 -12.16 20.35 -9.14
CA VAL A 238 -11.78 19.42 -8.06
C VAL A 238 -12.50 19.77 -6.76
N LYS A 239 -12.52 21.05 -6.38
CA LYS A 239 -13.12 21.52 -5.12
C LYS A 239 -14.65 21.47 -5.14
N LYS A 240 -15.30 22.01 -6.17
CA LYS A 240 -16.77 22.08 -6.27
C LYS A 240 -17.39 20.70 -6.46
N SER A 241 -16.71 19.78 -7.15
CA SER A 241 -17.15 18.39 -7.28
C SER A 241 -16.90 17.54 -6.04
N ASN A 242 -16.20 18.07 -5.04
CA ASN A 242 -15.84 17.39 -3.80
C ASN A 242 -15.24 15.99 -4.06
N VAL A 243 -14.17 15.94 -4.84
CA VAL A 243 -13.49 14.70 -5.24
C VAL A 243 -12.94 13.95 -4.01
N ASP A 244 -13.02 12.62 -4.01
CA ASP A 244 -12.42 11.75 -2.98
C ASP A 244 -11.03 11.25 -3.38
N ILE A 245 -10.94 10.78 -4.62
CA ILE A 245 -9.74 10.18 -5.19
C ILE A 245 -9.43 10.88 -6.51
N ILE A 246 -8.24 11.47 -6.61
CA ILE A 246 -7.72 11.99 -7.86
C ILE A 246 -6.69 11.01 -8.43
N VAL A 247 -6.82 10.68 -9.71
CA VAL A 247 -5.94 9.74 -10.40
C VAL A 247 -5.30 10.39 -11.62
N GLY A 248 -4.10 9.93 -11.96
CA GLY A 248 -3.39 10.29 -13.18
C GLY A 248 -2.47 9.15 -13.59
N TYR A 249 -1.78 9.29 -14.70
CA TYR A 249 -0.83 8.29 -15.18
C TYR A 249 0.56 8.90 -15.31
N ASN A 250 1.46 8.59 -14.36
CA ASN A 250 2.76 9.26 -14.17
C ASN A 250 2.66 10.70 -13.60
N SER A 251 1.52 11.01 -12.98
CA SER A 251 1.21 12.30 -12.35
C SER A 251 2.09 12.65 -11.14
N ASP A 252 2.72 11.67 -10.48
CA ASP A 252 3.69 11.95 -9.41
C ASP A 252 4.97 12.61 -9.95
N ASN A 253 5.33 12.36 -11.22
CA ASN A 253 6.61 12.79 -11.80
C ASN A 253 6.49 13.88 -12.86
N PHE A 254 5.34 14.01 -13.54
CA PHE A 254 5.13 15.00 -14.59
C PHE A 254 4.02 15.99 -14.23
N ASP A 255 2.76 15.55 -14.24
CA ASP A 255 1.61 16.45 -14.23
C ASP A 255 1.56 17.37 -13.01
N LEU A 256 1.62 16.81 -11.80
CA LEU A 256 1.49 17.61 -10.58
C LEU A 256 2.70 18.53 -10.32
N PRO A 257 3.96 18.08 -10.53
CA PRO A 257 5.10 19.01 -10.54
C PRO A 257 4.95 20.13 -11.56
N TYR A 258 4.56 19.81 -12.80
CA TYR A 258 4.46 20.78 -13.88
C TYR A 258 3.36 21.81 -13.61
N LEU A 259 2.17 21.33 -13.23
CA LEU A 259 1.03 22.18 -12.84
C LEU A 259 1.39 23.13 -11.70
N LYS A 260 2.14 22.66 -10.71
CA LYS A 260 2.59 23.51 -9.60
C LYS A 260 3.52 24.62 -10.07
N ASP A 261 4.50 24.28 -10.89
CA ASP A 261 5.48 25.25 -11.37
C ASP A 261 4.80 26.32 -12.24
N ARG A 262 3.86 25.93 -13.11
CA ARG A 262 3.05 26.85 -13.92
C ARG A 262 2.11 27.72 -13.07
N ALA A 263 1.39 27.11 -12.12
CA ALA A 263 0.51 27.85 -11.20
C ALA A 263 1.26 28.96 -10.46
N LYS A 264 2.51 28.69 -10.05
CA LYS A 264 3.37 29.66 -9.36
C LYS A 264 3.71 30.89 -10.23
N LEU A 265 3.85 30.74 -11.55
CA LEU A 265 4.10 31.88 -12.46
C LEU A 265 2.94 32.90 -12.42
N TYR A 266 1.73 32.44 -12.13
CA TYR A 266 0.52 33.26 -12.03
C TYR A 266 0.15 33.66 -10.60
N GLY A 267 0.98 33.32 -9.61
CA GLY A 267 0.69 33.56 -8.20
C GLY A 267 -0.48 32.73 -7.66
N LEU A 268 -0.75 31.57 -8.27
CA LEU A 268 -1.76 30.61 -7.83
C LEU A 268 -1.14 29.56 -6.91
N GLU A 269 -1.87 29.19 -5.86
CA GLU A 269 -1.53 28.08 -4.97
C GLU A 269 -2.45 26.89 -5.28
N LEU A 270 -1.90 25.67 -5.35
CA LEU A 270 -2.65 24.43 -5.60
C LEU A 270 -3.26 23.89 -4.31
N ASP A 271 -4.12 24.67 -3.68
CA ASP A 271 -4.78 24.39 -2.40
C ASP A 271 -5.98 23.44 -2.59
N LEU A 272 -5.68 22.23 -3.05
CA LEU A 272 -6.65 21.15 -3.28
C LEU A 272 -6.89 20.27 -2.05
N GLY A 273 -6.13 20.46 -0.97
CA GLY A 273 -6.40 19.78 0.30
C GLY A 273 -7.77 20.16 0.86
N MET A 274 -8.40 19.24 1.58
CA MET A 274 -9.64 19.47 2.33
C MET A 274 -9.47 20.59 3.37
N ASP A 275 -8.25 20.82 3.87
CA ASP A 275 -7.89 21.93 4.76
C ASP A 275 -7.28 23.13 4.02
N ASP A 276 -7.54 23.29 2.72
CA ASP A 276 -6.91 24.24 1.81
C ASP A 276 -5.37 24.20 1.86
N SER A 277 -4.77 23.07 2.25
CA SER A 277 -3.32 22.94 2.18
C SER A 277 -2.84 22.70 0.74
N ASN A 278 -1.71 23.34 0.42
CA ASN A 278 -1.02 23.17 -0.85
C ASN A 278 -0.43 21.75 -0.98
N ILE A 279 -0.23 21.31 -2.23
CA ILE A 279 0.41 20.05 -2.58
C ILE A 279 1.78 19.89 -1.91
N LYS A 280 2.01 18.69 -1.35
CA LYS A 280 3.32 18.29 -0.83
C LYS A 280 3.95 17.23 -1.72
N PHE A 281 5.22 17.44 -2.04
CA PHE A 281 6.05 16.45 -2.73
C PHE A 281 6.92 15.72 -1.72
N ILE A 282 6.78 14.40 -1.68
CA ILE A 282 7.44 13.53 -0.71
C ILE A 282 8.27 12.52 -1.48
N ARG A 283 9.50 12.29 -1.04
CA ARG A 283 10.35 11.22 -1.59
C ARG A 283 10.06 9.90 -0.89
N ARG A 284 9.75 8.85 -1.65
CA ARG A 284 9.51 7.48 -1.16
C ARG A 284 10.49 6.51 -1.81
N GLY A 285 11.66 6.38 -1.19
CA GLY A 285 12.79 5.66 -1.78
C GLY A 285 13.28 6.37 -3.04
N PHE A 286 13.11 5.74 -4.19
CA PHE A 286 13.45 6.30 -5.51
C PHE A 286 12.27 6.94 -6.24
N ALA A 287 11.05 6.84 -5.70
CA ALA A 287 9.86 7.44 -6.30
C ALA A 287 9.54 8.80 -5.66
N ASN A 288 9.01 9.71 -6.48
CA ASN A 288 8.33 10.91 -6.00
C ASN A 288 6.87 10.57 -5.67
N ALA A 289 6.26 11.37 -4.80
CA ALA A 289 4.86 11.25 -4.46
C ALA A 289 4.28 12.64 -4.20
N ALA A 290 3.25 13.01 -4.96
CA ALA A 290 2.46 14.19 -4.73
C ALA A 290 1.27 13.85 -3.82
N SER A 291 1.09 14.62 -2.73
CA SER A 291 0.06 14.38 -1.74
C SER A 291 -0.72 15.65 -1.40
N PHE A 292 -2.03 15.49 -1.27
CA PHE A 292 -2.98 16.47 -0.74
C PHE A 292 -3.56 15.93 0.57
N LYS A 293 -3.98 16.84 1.46
CA LYS A 293 -4.63 16.43 2.71
C LYS A 293 -6.10 16.18 2.48
N GLY A 294 -6.57 14.97 2.78
CA GLY A 294 -7.98 14.61 2.62
C GLY A 294 -8.47 14.41 1.16
N LEU A 295 -7.62 14.66 0.16
CA LEU A 295 -7.85 14.28 -1.25
C LEU A 295 -6.81 13.21 -1.62
N ILE A 296 -7.27 11.98 -1.90
CA ILE A 296 -6.37 10.85 -2.10
C ILE A 296 -5.85 10.83 -3.52
N HIS A 297 -4.55 11.09 -3.69
CA HIS A 297 -3.90 10.96 -4.99
C HIS A 297 -3.38 9.53 -5.24
N VAL A 298 -3.76 8.94 -6.37
CA VAL A 298 -3.24 7.65 -6.84
C VAL A 298 -2.67 7.78 -8.25
N ASP A 299 -1.35 7.68 -8.37
CA ASP A 299 -0.68 7.55 -9.67
C ASP A 299 -0.77 6.09 -10.15
N LEU A 300 -1.51 5.88 -11.25
CA LEU A 300 -1.76 4.56 -11.80
C LEU A 300 -0.50 3.93 -12.39
N TYR A 301 0.50 4.70 -12.85
CA TYR A 301 1.73 4.15 -13.43
C TYR A 301 2.43 3.18 -12.46
N LEU A 302 2.58 3.57 -11.19
CA LEU A 302 3.19 2.73 -10.16
C LEU A 302 2.31 1.53 -9.74
N VAL A 303 0.99 1.66 -9.87
CA VAL A 303 0.04 0.56 -9.64
C VAL A 303 0.18 -0.48 -10.76
N MET A 304 0.19 -0.04 -12.01
CA MET A 304 0.24 -0.92 -13.18
C MET A 304 1.57 -1.67 -13.28
N ARG A 305 2.69 -1.00 -12.99
CA ARG A 305 4.02 -1.63 -12.89
C ARG A 305 4.11 -2.74 -11.84
N ARG A 306 3.23 -2.74 -10.85
CA ARG A 306 3.16 -3.82 -9.85
C ARG A 306 2.29 -4.98 -10.31
N TYR A 307 1.35 -4.72 -11.21
CA TYR A 307 0.28 -5.65 -11.55
C TYR A 307 0.54 -6.39 -12.84
N MET A 308 1.37 -5.82 -13.71
CA MET A 308 1.64 -6.32 -15.04
C MET A 308 3.14 -6.36 -15.28
N THR A 309 3.57 -7.28 -16.15
CA THR A 309 4.93 -7.35 -16.65
C THR A 309 4.90 -7.01 -18.12
N LEU A 310 5.25 -5.77 -18.47
CA LEU A 310 5.26 -5.26 -19.83
C LEU A 310 6.66 -4.77 -20.21
N GLU A 311 6.98 -4.78 -21.50
CA GLU A 311 8.22 -4.19 -22.02
C GLU A 311 8.24 -2.67 -21.84
N ARG A 312 7.08 -2.03 -22.06
CA ARG A 312 6.83 -0.61 -21.86
C ARG A 312 5.51 -0.42 -21.11
N TYR A 313 5.46 0.60 -20.26
CA TYR A 313 4.30 0.93 -19.45
C TYR A 313 3.73 2.29 -19.84
N THR A 314 3.65 2.59 -21.13
CA THR A 314 2.89 3.76 -21.59
C THR A 314 1.40 3.53 -21.37
N LEU A 315 0.60 4.61 -21.34
CA LEU A 315 -0.84 4.52 -21.09
C LEU A 315 -1.52 3.65 -22.15
N GLU A 316 -1.17 3.84 -23.42
CA GLU A 316 -1.69 3.10 -24.59
C GLU A 316 -1.42 1.60 -24.43
N ARG A 317 -0.17 1.23 -24.08
CA ARG A 317 0.20 -0.19 -23.96
C ARG A 317 -0.53 -0.86 -22.81
N VAL A 318 -0.66 -0.18 -21.68
CA VAL A 318 -1.41 -0.69 -20.53
C VAL A 318 -2.89 -0.81 -20.83
N TYR A 319 -3.48 0.19 -21.46
CA TYR A 319 -4.88 0.21 -21.83
C TYR A 319 -5.22 -0.95 -22.78
N TYR A 320 -4.40 -1.14 -23.83
CA TYR A 320 -4.55 -2.25 -24.76
C TYR A 320 -4.45 -3.62 -24.06
N GLU A 321 -3.48 -3.81 -23.17
CA GLU A 321 -3.32 -5.09 -22.47
C GLU A 321 -4.49 -5.38 -21.50
N LEU A 322 -5.12 -4.35 -20.93
CA LEU A 322 -6.27 -4.53 -20.04
C LEU A 322 -7.59 -4.73 -20.78
N PHE A 323 -7.80 -4.04 -21.90
CA PHE A 323 -9.12 -3.95 -22.54
C PHE A 323 -9.16 -4.49 -23.98
N GLY A 324 -8.01 -4.72 -24.62
CA GLY A 324 -7.92 -5.12 -26.03
C GLY A 324 -8.33 -4.01 -27.01
N GLU A 325 -8.35 -2.77 -26.54
CA GLU A 325 -8.75 -1.57 -27.28
C GLU A 325 -7.51 -0.70 -27.54
N GLU A 326 -7.39 -0.13 -28.73
CA GLU A 326 -6.36 0.86 -29.06
C GLU A 326 -6.84 2.26 -28.66
N LYS A 327 -5.93 3.06 -28.11
CA LYS A 327 -6.13 4.49 -27.82
C LYS A 327 -5.83 5.33 -29.06
N ILE A 328 -6.32 6.56 -29.08
CA ILE A 328 -5.79 7.59 -29.96
C ILE A 328 -4.32 7.84 -29.57
N ASP A 329 -3.43 7.93 -30.55
CA ASP A 329 -1.99 8.12 -30.33
C ASP A 329 -1.52 9.34 -31.10
N VAL A 330 -1.08 10.36 -30.36
CA VAL A 330 -0.41 11.54 -30.91
C VAL A 330 1.06 11.47 -30.44
N PRO A 331 2.04 11.50 -31.36
CA PRO A 331 3.44 11.50 -30.95
C PRO A 331 3.77 12.71 -30.08
N GLY A 332 4.30 12.48 -28.88
CA GLY A 332 4.53 13.53 -27.89
C GLY A 332 5.45 14.66 -28.35
N GLU A 333 6.38 14.39 -29.28
CA GLU A 333 7.25 15.41 -29.89
C GLU A 333 6.53 16.34 -30.88
N HIS A 334 5.34 15.95 -31.34
CA HIS A 334 4.54 16.66 -32.34
C HIS A 334 3.30 17.36 -31.73
N ILE A 335 3.04 17.24 -30.42
CA ILE A 335 1.89 17.89 -29.74
C ILE A 335 1.79 19.38 -30.08
N TRP A 336 2.91 20.12 -30.03
CA TRP A 336 2.92 21.55 -30.35
C TRP A 336 2.57 21.86 -31.81
N GLU A 337 2.87 20.96 -32.76
CA GLU A 337 2.54 21.13 -34.17
C GLU A 337 1.02 21.00 -34.38
N TYR A 338 0.39 20.03 -33.71
CA TYR A 338 -1.06 19.84 -33.71
C TYR A 338 -1.75 21.04 -33.06
N TRP A 339 -1.20 21.55 -31.95
CA TRP A 339 -1.72 22.73 -31.29
C TRP A 339 -1.64 23.99 -32.15
N ASP A 340 -0.53 24.20 -32.85
CA ASP A 340 -0.27 25.41 -33.65
C ASP A 340 -0.92 25.37 -35.05
N SER A 341 -1.53 24.24 -35.45
CA SER A 341 -2.03 24.06 -36.83
C SER A 341 -3.32 24.83 -37.14
N ASP A 342 -4.14 25.11 -36.12
CA ASP A 342 -5.50 25.69 -36.25
C ASP A 342 -6.36 24.96 -37.31
N SER A 343 -6.22 23.63 -37.38
CA SER A 343 -6.83 22.76 -38.39
C SER A 343 -7.41 21.49 -37.75
N THR A 344 -7.76 20.50 -38.58
CA THR A 344 -8.27 19.19 -38.13
C THR A 344 -7.35 18.48 -37.13
N GLU A 345 -6.04 18.71 -37.24
CA GLU A 345 -5.04 18.18 -36.30
C GLU A 345 -5.22 18.73 -34.88
N LEU A 346 -5.69 19.97 -34.71
CA LEU A 346 -6.04 20.51 -33.40
C LEU A 346 -7.25 19.78 -32.80
N ASP A 347 -8.26 19.45 -33.63
CA ASP A 347 -9.41 18.66 -33.19
C ASP A 347 -8.99 17.25 -32.75
N ASP A 348 -8.10 16.61 -33.50
CA ASP A 348 -7.56 15.30 -33.16
C ASP A 348 -6.77 15.33 -31.84
N LEU A 349 -6.09 16.44 -31.53
CA LEU A 349 -5.41 16.63 -30.24
C LEU A 349 -6.41 16.80 -29.08
N PHE A 350 -7.55 17.44 -29.30
CA PHE A 350 -8.62 17.50 -28.29
C PHE A 350 -9.23 16.13 -28.00
N ASP A 351 -9.47 15.33 -29.05
CA ASP A 351 -9.96 13.96 -28.91
C ASP A 351 -8.94 13.08 -28.16
N TYR A 352 -7.64 13.24 -28.47
CA TYR A 352 -6.54 12.58 -27.76
C TYR A 352 -6.54 12.92 -26.26
N SER A 353 -6.54 14.22 -25.91
CA SER A 353 -6.53 14.65 -24.50
C SER A 353 -7.74 14.14 -23.71
N LEU A 354 -8.93 14.07 -24.35
CA LEU A 354 -10.10 13.47 -23.74
C LEU A 354 -9.96 11.95 -23.56
N ASP A 355 -9.47 11.25 -24.58
CA ASP A 355 -9.27 9.79 -24.55
C ASP A 355 -8.27 9.38 -23.45
N ASP A 356 -7.21 10.17 -23.22
CA ASP A 356 -6.21 9.95 -22.17
C ASP A 356 -6.84 9.91 -20.77
N VAL A 357 -7.69 10.89 -20.45
CA VAL A 357 -8.33 10.95 -19.13
C VAL A 357 -9.46 9.94 -18.97
N VAL A 358 -10.22 9.66 -20.03
CA VAL A 358 -11.27 8.62 -20.03
C VAL A 358 -10.64 7.23 -19.87
N SER A 359 -9.55 6.96 -20.59
CA SER A 359 -8.78 5.73 -20.50
C SER A 359 -8.18 5.54 -19.12
N THR A 360 -7.57 6.60 -18.57
CA THR A 360 -7.02 6.63 -17.20
C THR A 360 -8.10 6.33 -16.16
N LEU A 361 -9.30 6.92 -16.29
CA LEU A 361 -10.44 6.64 -15.42
C LEU A 361 -10.88 5.17 -15.52
N LYS A 362 -10.97 4.61 -16.72
CA LYS A 362 -11.36 3.21 -16.94
C LYS A 362 -10.36 2.24 -16.31
N ILE A 363 -9.05 2.54 -16.39
CA ILE A 363 -8.00 1.79 -15.67
C ILE A 363 -8.20 1.91 -14.15
N ALA A 364 -8.49 3.11 -13.64
CA ALA A 364 -8.75 3.32 -12.21
C ALA A 364 -9.96 2.49 -11.73
N GLN A 365 -11.07 2.51 -12.46
CA GLN A 365 -12.27 1.73 -12.15
C GLN A 365 -12.02 0.21 -12.15
N GLN A 366 -11.10 -0.28 -13.00
CA GLN A 366 -10.70 -1.68 -13.04
C GLN A 366 -9.75 -2.07 -11.88
N THR A 367 -8.90 -1.15 -11.41
CA THR A 367 -7.77 -1.49 -10.53
C THR A 367 -7.90 -1.00 -9.09
N LEU A 368 -8.63 0.10 -8.85
CA LEU A 368 -8.86 0.65 -7.50
C LEU A 368 -9.63 -0.31 -6.58
N PRO A 369 -10.64 -1.09 -7.01
CA PRO A 369 -11.33 -2.02 -6.12
C PRO A 369 -10.38 -2.98 -5.41
N LEU A 370 -9.38 -3.49 -6.12
CA LEU A 370 -8.35 -4.34 -5.54
C LEU A 370 -7.44 -3.59 -4.55
N ASN A 371 -7.07 -2.35 -4.84
CA ASN A 371 -6.25 -1.53 -3.93
C ASN A 371 -7.02 -1.11 -2.67
N LEU A 372 -8.32 -0.80 -2.80
CA LEU A 372 -9.20 -0.52 -1.67
C LEU A 372 -9.35 -1.75 -0.77
N GLU A 373 -9.52 -2.93 -1.36
CA GLU A 373 -9.58 -4.16 -0.58
C GLU A 373 -8.26 -4.52 0.11
N LEU A 374 -7.13 -4.28 -0.56
CA LEU A 374 -5.81 -4.39 0.07
C LEU A 374 -5.64 -3.37 1.22
N THR A 375 -6.15 -2.14 1.07
CA THR A 375 -6.19 -1.12 2.13
C THR A 375 -6.97 -1.63 3.34
N ARG A 376 -8.12 -2.28 3.13
CA ARG A 376 -8.92 -2.88 4.19
C ARG A 376 -8.19 -4.00 4.94
N ILE A 377 -7.59 -4.93 4.20
CA ILE A 377 -6.89 -6.08 4.79
C ILE A 377 -5.63 -5.61 5.55
N VAL A 378 -4.78 -4.81 4.91
CA VAL A 378 -3.48 -4.37 5.44
C VAL A 378 -3.63 -3.27 6.50
N GLY A 379 -4.70 -2.47 6.44
CA GLY A 379 -4.98 -1.39 7.39
C GLY A 379 -4.08 -0.16 7.24
N GLN A 380 -3.66 0.17 6.01
CA GLN A 380 -2.80 1.33 5.72
C GLN A 380 -3.48 2.28 4.74
N PRO A 381 -3.22 3.61 4.78
CA PRO A 381 -3.88 4.57 3.89
C PRO A 381 -3.74 4.21 2.42
N LEU A 382 -4.78 4.47 1.60
CA LEU A 382 -4.75 4.13 0.17
C LEU A 382 -3.60 4.83 -0.55
N PHE A 383 -3.34 6.10 -0.22
CA PHE A 383 -2.18 6.87 -0.70
C PHE A 383 -0.85 6.13 -0.47
N ASP A 384 -0.72 5.49 0.69
CA ASP A 384 0.45 4.72 1.08
C ASP A 384 0.50 3.38 0.36
N LEU A 385 -0.60 2.65 0.38
CA LEU A 385 -0.68 1.29 -0.15
C LEU A 385 -0.50 1.24 -1.67
N SER A 386 -1.03 2.22 -2.40
CA SER A 386 -0.86 2.35 -3.85
C SER A 386 0.59 2.55 -4.28
N ARG A 387 1.50 2.87 -3.35
CA ARG A 387 2.94 3.09 -3.59
C ARG A 387 3.87 2.07 -2.91
N MET A 388 3.33 1.16 -2.11
CA MET A 388 4.11 0.12 -1.43
C MET A 388 4.51 -1.02 -2.35
N ALA A 389 5.74 -1.51 -2.26
CA ALA A 389 6.06 -2.84 -2.80
C ALA A 389 5.20 -3.92 -2.12
N THR A 390 4.92 -5.02 -2.81
CA THR A 390 4.11 -6.12 -2.25
C THR A 390 4.67 -6.62 -0.91
N GLY A 391 6.00 -6.71 -0.77
CA GLY A 391 6.66 -7.10 0.48
C GLY A 391 6.39 -6.13 1.64
N GLN A 392 6.27 -4.83 1.36
CA GLN A 392 5.88 -3.84 2.37
C GLN A 392 4.41 -3.99 2.76
N GLN A 393 3.52 -4.31 1.82
CA GLN A 393 2.10 -4.60 2.12
C GLN A 393 1.98 -5.82 3.04
N ALA A 394 2.71 -6.90 2.73
CA ALA A 394 2.77 -8.10 3.56
C ALA A 394 3.35 -7.83 4.95
N GLU A 395 4.43 -7.05 5.05
CA GLU A 395 5.02 -6.65 6.33
C GLU A 395 4.03 -5.84 7.18
N TRP A 396 3.35 -4.83 6.63
CA TRP A 396 2.37 -4.04 7.39
C TRP A 396 1.14 -4.85 7.81
N PHE A 397 0.74 -5.84 7.02
CA PHE A 397 -0.28 -6.79 7.44
C PHE A 397 0.17 -7.61 8.66
N LEU A 398 1.41 -8.12 8.67
CA LEU A 398 1.97 -8.82 9.83
C LEU A 398 2.10 -7.91 11.06
N VAL A 399 2.46 -6.63 10.88
CA VAL A 399 2.51 -5.65 11.98
C VAL A 399 1.13 -5.47 12.62
N LYS A 400 0.08 -5.36 11.80
CA LYS A 400 -1.31 -5.27 12.28
C LYS A 400 -1.72 -6.54 13.03
N GLU A 401 -1.47 -7.73 12.45
CA GLU A 401 -1.83 -9.01 13.08
C GLU A 401 -1.08 -9.26 14.39
N ALA A 402 0.20 -8.87 14.49
CA ALA A 402 0.98 -8.99 15.72
C ALA A 402 0.33 -8.21 16.88
N TYR A 403 -0.13 -6.99 16.62
CA TYR A 403 -0.84 -6.18 17.62
C TYR A 403 -2.09 -6.90 18.14
N PHE A 404 -2.93 -7.43 17.23
CA PHE A 404 -4.17 -8.14 17.60
C PHE A 404 -3.91 -9.51 18.26
N ASP A 405 -2.77 -10.14 18.01
CA ASP A 405 -2.34 -11.39 18.66
C ASP A 405 -1.59 -11.17 20.00
N ASN A 406 -1.52 -9.90 20.46
CA ASN A 406 -0.78 -9.44 21.64
C ASN A 406 0.73 -9.77 21.59
N GLU A 407 1.32 -9.65 20.41
CA GLU A 407 2.74 -9.89 20.12
C GLU A 407 3.46 -8.59 19.75
N VAL A 408 4.65 -8.36 20.33
CA VAL A 408 5.46 -7.17 20.01
C VAL A 408 6.07 -7.31 18.61
N VAL A 409 6.10 -6.20 17.90
CA VAL A 409 6.65 -6.14 16.54
C VAL A 409 8.17 -5.92 16.60
N PRO A 410 8.98 -6.75 15.91
CA PRO A 410 10.40 -6.50 15.76
C PRO A 410 10.68 -5.19 15.00
N ASN A 411 11.73 -4.48 15.42
CA ASN A 411 12.18 -3.27 14.71
C ASN A 411 12.81 -3.62 13.37
N LYS A 412 12.81 -2.67 12.43
CA LYS A 412 13.65 -2.77 11.25
C LYS A 412 15.14 -2.77 11.64
N PRO A 413 15.99 -3.49 10.89
CA PRO A 413 17.41 -3.52 11.19
C PRO A 413 18.06 -2.16 10.91
N GLY A 414 18.88 -1.70 11.86
CA GLY A 414 19.75 -0.54 11.70
C GLY A 414 21.19 -0.93 11.35
N GLY A 415 21.95 0.04 10.82
CA GLY A 415 23.42 0.01 10.72
C GLY A 415 24.05 -1.34 10.36
N SER A 416 24.85 -1.87 11.29
CA SER A 416 25.60 -3.13 11.14
C SER A 416 24.72 -4.36 10.99
N ASN A 417 23.55 -4.42 11.63
CA ASN A 417 22.64 -5.57 11.51
C ASN A 417 22.11 -5.71 10.06
N PHE A 418 21.75 -4.58 9.43
CA PHE A 418 21.37 -4.60 8.02
C PHE A 418 22.51 -5.08 7.12
N ALA A 419 23.75 -4.60 7.36
CA ALA A 419 24.91 -5.00 6.57
C ALA A 419 25.21 -6.49 6.70
N LEU A 420 25.10 -7.06 7.91
CA LEU A 420 25.26 -8.50 8.15
C LEU A 420 24.22 -9.30 7.38
N ARG A 421 22.93 -8.96 7.51
CA ARG A 421 21.83 -9.63 6.79
C ARG A 421 21.97 -9.53 5.26
N ALA A 422 22.51 -8.41 4.76
CA ALA A 422 22.70 -8.18 3.33
C ALA A 422 23.91 -8.92 2.75
N ALA A 423 24.88 -9.29 3.59
CA ALA A 423 26.05 -10.07 3.19
C ALA A 423 25.78 -11.59 3.15
N GLU A 424 24.60 -12.05 3.58
CA GLU A 424 24.20 -13.45 3.47
C GLU A 424 23.80 -13.78 2.02
N GLU A 425 24.74 -14.32 1.24
CA GLU A 425 24.59 -14.54 -0.21
C GLU A 425 24.28 -16.00 -0.62
N ASP A 426 24.38 -16.95 0.30
CA ASP A 426 24.38 -18.39 -0.02
C ASP A 426 23.02 -19.10 0.14
N ASN A 427 21.98 -18.71 -0.61
CA ASN A 427 20.65 -19.36 -0.58
C ASN A 427 20.40 -20.07 -1.90
N GLU A 428 20.45 -21.39 -1.88
CA GLU A 428 19.95 -22.18 -2.99
C GLU A 428 18.46 -21.89 -3.21
N GLY A 429 18.14 -21.34 -4.38
CA GLY A 429 16.78 -21.00 -4.78
C GLY A 429 15.89 -22.22 -5.04
N GLY A 430 14.74 -22.00 -5.67
CA GLY A 430 13.86 -23.09 -6.08
C GLY A 430 14.54 -24.02 -7.11
N TYR A 431 14.04 -25.26 -7.21
CA TYR A 431 14.59 -26.21 -8.17
C TYR A 431 14.10 -25.89 -9.58
N VAL A 432 15.05 -25.79 -10.52
CA VAL A 432 14.77 -25.69 -11.96
C VAL A 432 15.29 -26.94 -12.64
N LYS A 433 14.46 -27.55 -13.49
CA LYS A 433 14.92 -28.57 -14.45
C LYS A 433 15.08 -27.88 -15.79
N GLU A 434 16.30 -27.89 -16.32
CA GLU A 434 16.58 -27.38 -17.66
C GLU A 434 15.60 -27.97 -18.69
N PRO A 435 14.99 -27.12 -19.54
CA PRO A 435 14.03 -27.57 -20.51
C PRO A 435 14.70 -28.49 -21.55
N GLU A 436 14.04 -29.60 -21.88
CA GLU A 436 14.36 -30.32 -23.11
C GLU A 436 14.11 -29.40 -24.30
N ILE A 437 15.17 -29.01 -25.01
CA ILE A 437 15.10 -28.05 -26.11
C ILE A 437 14.39 -28.68 -27.31
N GLY A 438 13.36 -28.01 -27.81
CA GLY A 438 12.66 -28.40 -29.03
C GLY A 438 11.26 -27.81 -29.11
N LEU A 439 10.50 -28.19 -30.14
CA LEU A 439 9.07 -27.97 -30.19
C LEU A 439 8.37 -29.17 -29.51
N HIS A 440 7.64 -28.91 -28.43
CA HIS A 440 6.98 -29.95 -27.64
C HIS A 440 5.46 -29.77 -27.73
N GLU A 441 4.77 -30.79 -28.25
CA GLU A 441 3.30 -30.85 -28.27
C GLU A 441 2.77 -31.76 -27.16
N ASN A 442 1.48 -31.64 -26.86
CA ASN A 442 0.74 -32.49 -25.91
C ASN A 442 1.32 -32.49 -24.49
N LEU A 443 1.58 -31.29 -23.97
CA LEU A 443 2.10 -31.10 -22.62
C LEU A 443 0.99 -31.08 -21.57
N VAL A 444 1.29 -31.69 -20.42
CA VAL A 444 0.48 -31.57 -19.20
C VAL A 444 1.27 -30.79 -18.18
N GLN A 445 0.65 -29.76 -17.62
CA GLN A 445 1.22 -28.97 -16.52
C GLN A 445 0.75 -29.53 -15.18
N PHE A 446 1.70 -29.83 -14.31
CA PHE A 446 1.46 -30.13 -12.90
C PHE A 446 1.95 -28.95 -12.06
N ASP A 447 1.06 -28.38 -11.25
CA ASP A 447 1.34 -27.18 -10.45
C ASP A 447 0.87 -27.36 -9.00
N PHE A 448 1.69 -26.93 -8.05
CA PHE A 448 1.31 -26.92 -6.64
C PHE A 448 0.45 -25.71 -6.32
N ARG A 449 -0.69 -25.93 -5.68
CA ARG A 449 -1.52 -24.82 -5.17
C ARG A 449 -0.83 -24.13 -4.00
N SER A 450 -0.14 -23.03 -4.27
CA SER A 450 0.57 -22.23 -3.25
C SER A 450 1.59 -23.07 -2.47
N LEU A 451 2.61 -23.59 -3.16
CA LEU A 451 3.63 -24.47 -2.59
C LEU A 451 4.24 -23.91 -1.30
N TYR A 452 4.85 -22.72 -1.36
CA TYR A 452 5.57 -22.16 -0.23
C TYR A 452 4.69 -21.78 0.97
N PRO A 453 3.53 -21.10 0.80
CA PRO A 453 2.60 -20.93 1.91
C PRO A 453 2.18 -22.25 2.57
N SER A 454 1.96 -23.29 1.77
CA SER A 454 1.63 -24.63 2.28
C SER A 454 2.79 -25.27 3.06
N ILE A 455 4.04 -25.09 2.60
CA ILE A 455 5.25 -25.53 3.32
C ILE A 455 5.37 -24.79 4.65
N ILE A 456 5.25 -23.46 4.65
CA ILE A 456 5.35 -22.63 5.85
C ILE A 456 4.36 -23.10 6.91
N ILE A 457 3.09 -23.30 6.53
CA ILE A 457 2.06 -23.77 7.46
C ILE A 457 2.31 -25.21 7.92
N SER A 458 2.53 -26.14 6.99
CA SER A 458 2.62 -27.58 7.31
C SER A 458 3.90 -27.98 8.05
N LYS A 459 4.96 -27.18 7.92
CA LYS A 459 6.24 -27.37 8.61
C LYS A 459 6.45 -26.42 9.76
N ASN A 460 5.48 -25.56 10.04
CA ASN A 460 5.51 -24.57 11.09
C ASN A 460 6.77 -23.69 11.02
N ILE A 461 7.05 -23.13 9.84
CA ILE A 461 8.29 -22.37 9.61
C ILE A 461 8.08 -20.93 10.08
N SER A 462 8.75 -20.57 11.17
CA SER A 462 8.78 -19.23 11.73
C SER A 462 10.02 -19.05 12.61
N PRO A 463 10.58 -17.84 12.75
CA PRO A 463 11.77 -17.60 13.58
C PRO A 463 11.57 -17.97 15.05
N ASP A 464 10.35 -17.76 15.57
CA ASP A 464 9.93 -18.05 16.95
C ASP A 464 9.88 -19.55 17.31
N VAL A 465 9.89 -20.44 16.32
CA VAL A 465 9.86 -21.90 16.55
C VAL A 465 11.07 -22.62 15.96
N LEU A 466 12.04 -21.85 15.45
CA LEU A 466 13.31 -22.35 14.96
C LEU A 466 14.27 -22.62 16.13
N VAL A 467 14.92 -23.77 16.11
CA VAL A 467 16.00 -24.11 17.04
C VAL A 467 17.26 -24.46 16.27
N ILE A 468 18.35 -23.74 16.57
CA ILE A 468 19.67 -24.00 16.02
C ILE A 468 20.45 -24.89 17.01
N GLY A 469 21.06 -25.96 16.49
CA GLY A 469 21.83 -26.92 17.28
C GLY A 469 21.10 -28.25 17.53
N ASP A 470 21.55 -28.95 18.57
CA ASP A 470 20.99 -30.24 18.97
C ASP A 470 19.71 -30.07 19.80
N VAL A 471 18.80 -31.04 19.66
CA VAL A 471 17.54 -31.10 20.41
C VAL A 471 17.40 -32.48 21.02
N GLU A 472 16.88 -32.57 22.24
CA GLU A 472 16.75 -33.83 22.97
C GLU A 472 15.81 -34.81 22.25
N ASN A 473 14.63 -34.34 21.82
CA ASN A 473 13.64 -35.16 21.13
C ASN A 473 13.36 -34.64 19.72
N ARG A 474 14.08 -35.18 18.72
CA ARG A 474 13.91 -34.81 17.30
C ARG A 474 12.50 -35.07 16.75
N GLN A 475 11.68 -35.92 17.40
CA GLN A 475 10.31 -36.19 16.94
C GLN A 475 9.36 -35.01 17.14
N ASP A 476 9.70 -34.08 18.03
CA ASP A 476 8.88 -32.89 18.32
C ASP A 476 9.08 -31.79 17.25
N TYR A 477 9.97 -32.03 16.29
CA TYR A 477 10.39 -31.05 15.29
C TYR A 477 10.11 -31.52 13.86
N ASN A 478 9.81 -30.57 12.98
CA ASN A 478 9.97 -30.71 11.54
C ASN A 478 11.41 -30.34 11.18
N ILE A 479 12.09 -31.22 10.45
CA ILE A 479 13.51 -31.05 10.13
C ILE A 479 13.66 -30.79 8.64
N SER A 480 14.27 -29.66 8.29
CA SER A 480 14.45 -29.28 6.90
C SER A 480 15.38 -30.27 6.18
N PRO A 481 15.12 -30.56 4.89
CA PRO A 481 16.09 -31.24 4.06
C PRO A 481 17.36 -30.37 3.95
N GLU A 482 18.49 -31.02 3.64
CA GLU A 482 19.76 -30.37 3.25
C GLU A 482 20.50 -29.56 4.35
N HIS A 483 19.78 -29.00 5.33
CA HIS A 483 20.34 -28.05 6.31
C HIS A 483 20.11 -28.43 7.79
N ASP A 484 19.36 -29.50 8.07
CA ASP A 484 19.05 -29.97 9.44
C ASP A 484 18.46 -28.89 10.38
N LEU A 485 17.73 -27.92 9.82
CA LEU A 485 17.06 -26.86 10.57
C LEU A 485 15.79 -27.42 11.23
N LYS A 486 15.60 -27.12 12.51
CA LYS A 486 14.58 -27.78 13.35
C LYS A 486 13.51 -26.77 13.73
N PHE A 487 12.28 -27.04 13.32
CA PHE A 487 11.11 -26.22 13.62
C PHE A 487 10.18 -26.98 14.55
N LYS A 488 9.87 -26.47 15.74
CA LYS A 488 8.95 -27.14 16.67
C LYS A 488 7.60 -27.37 15.98
N LYS A 489 7.00 -28.54 16.19
CA LYS A 489 5.66 -28.84 15.67
C LYS A 489 4.57 -28.05 16.40
N GLU A 490 4.74 -27.86 17.70
CA GLU A 490 3.87 -27.09 18.58
C GLU A 490 4.72 -26.29 19.58
N PRO A 491 4.28 -25.08 19.97
CA PRO A 491 3.11 -24.34 19.47
C PRO A 491 3.29 -23.84 18.03
N LYS A 492 2.19 -23.42 17.39
CA LYS A 492 2.21 -22.88 16.03
C LYS A 492 2.87 -21.49 15.97
N GLY A 493 3.82 -21.34 15.04
CA GLY A 493 4.55 -20.12 14.71
C GLY A 493 3.66 -18.91 14.43
N PHE A 494 4.11 -17.69 14.75
CA PHE A 494 3.38 -16.45 14.47
C PHE A 494 3.01 -16.34 12.97
N ILE A 495 4.00 -16.33 12.08
CA ILE A 495 3.78 -16.21 10.63
C ILE A 495 2.92 -17.34 10.05
N PRO A 496 3.19 -18.65 10.31
CA PRO A 496 2.33 -19.72 9.81
C PRO A 496 0.91 -19.67 10.40
N SER A 497 0.71 -19.10 11.59
CA SER A 497 -0.63 -18.87 12.14
C SER A 497 -1.38 -17.80 11.32
N VAL A 498 -0.74 -16.67 11.03
CA VAL A 498 -1.31 -15.57 10.24
C VAL A 498 -1.61 -15.99 8.81
N ILE A 499 -0.68 -16.68 8.14
CA ILE A 499 -0.90 -17.19 6.77
C ILE A 499 -2.06 -18.21 6.77
N ALA A 500 -2.18 -19.06 7.79
CA ALA A 500 -3.30 -19.99 7.87
C ALA A 500 -4.64 -19.30 8.09
N LYS A 501 -4.70 -18.27 8.94
CA LYS A 501 -5.90 -17.43 9.13
C LYS A 501 -6.35 -16.84 7.79
N ILE A 502 -5.45 -16.16 7.06
CA ILE A 502 -5.83 -15.47 5.81
C ILE A 502 -6.22 -16.45 4.69
N LEU A 503 -5.56 -17.61 4.57
CA LEU A 503 -5.93 -18.62 3.58
C LEU A 503 -7.28 -19.28 3.88
N ASN A 504 -7.62 -19.46 5.16
CA ASN A 504 -8.94 -19.93 5.57
C ASN A 504 -10.04 -18.92 5.22
N GLU A 505 -9.80 -17.62 5.45
CA GLU A 505 -10.73 -16.56 5.02
C GLU A 505 -10.93 -16.58 3.50
N ARG A 506 -9.85 -16.72 2.73
CA ARG A 506 -9.95 -16.88 1.28
C ARG A 506 -10.79 -18.09 0.87
N PHE A 507 -10.66 -19.21 1.57
CA PHE A 507 -11.48 -20.39 1.30
C PHE A 507 -12.98 -20.11 1.54
N LYS A 508 -13.32 -19.41 2.64
CA LYS A 508 -14.70 -18.99 2.94
C LYS A 508 -15.25 -18.07 1.85
N ILE A 509 -14.48 -17.04 1.45
CA ILE A 509 -14.86 -16.10 0.38
C ILE A 509 -15.10 -16.84 -0.94
N LYS A 510 -14.18 -17.74 -1.34
CA LYS A 510 -14.37 -18.53 -2.58
C LYS A 510 -15.59 -19.44 -2.52
N LYS A 511 -15.97 -19.94 -1.33
CA LYS A 511 -17.18 -20.73 -1.15
C LYS A 511 -18.42 -19.85 -1.30
N ALA A 512 -18.44 -18.67 -0.66
CA ALA A 512 -19.50 -17.69 -0.81
C ALA A 512 -19.66 -17.25 -2.28
N MET A 513 -18.56 -16.96 -2.97
CA MET A 513 -18.55 -16.53 -4.38
C MET A 513 -19.17 -17.56 -5.33
N LYS A 514 -18.93 -18.86 -5.07
CA LYS A 514 -19.54 -19.94 -5.84
C LYS A 514 -21.03 -20.12 -5.54
N ALA A 515 -21.46 -19.80 -4.32
CA ALA A 515 -22.85 -19.93 -3.89
C ALA A 515 -23.71 -18.72 -4.28
N SER A 516 -23.10 -17.53 -4.36
CA SER A 516 -23.78 -16.32 -4.78
C SER A 516 -24.30 -16.44 -6.23
N VAL A 517 -25.43 -15.80 -6.49
CA VAL A 517 -26.02 -15.65 -7.83
C VAL A 517 -26.02 -14.19 -8.30
N ASP A 518 -25.79 -13.24 -7.40
CA ASP A 518 -25.70 -11.82 -7.71
C ASP A 518 -24.34 -11.50 -8.38
N PRO A 519 -24.35 -10.94 -9.61
CA PRO A 519 -23.12 -10.52 -10.28
C PRO A 519 -22.30 -9.50 -9.51
N THR A 520 -22.96 -8.59 -8.78
CA THR A 520 -22.29 -7.53 -8.02
C THR A 520 -21.54 -8.12 -6.83
N GLU A 521 -22.25 -8.90 -6.01
CA GLU A 521 -21.65 -9.65 -4.92
C GLU A 521 -20.50 -10.56 -5.39
N LYS A 522 -20.65 -11.25 -6.53
CA LYS A 522 -19.57 -12.07 -7.10
C LYS A 522 -18.33 -11.27 -7.44
N LYS A 523 -18.48 -10.10 -8.06
CA LYS A 523 -17.36 -9.21 -8.40
C LYS A 523 -16.63 -8.78 -7.13
N THR A 524 -17.36 -8.39 -6.09
CA THR A 524 -16.81 -8.02 -4.79
C THR A 524 -16.04 -9.18 -4.15
N LEU A 525 -16.64 -10.36 -4.08
CA LEU A 525 -16.00 -11.55 -3.51
C LEU A 525 -14.77 -11.99 -4.32
N ASP A 526 -14.76 -11.77 -5.63
CA ASP A 526 -13.59 -12.04 -6.45
C ASP A 526 -12.44 -11.06 -6.14
N VAL A 527 -12.74 -9.76 -6.01
CA VAL A 527 -11.74 -8.76 -5.58
C VAL A 527 -11.14 -9.14 -4.22
N GLN A 528 -11.98 -9.53 -3.26
CA GLN A 528 -11.54 -10.00 -1.94
C GLN A 528 -10.61 -11.22 -2.00
N GLN A 529 -11.00 -12.27 -2.75
CA GLN A 529 -10.14 -13.45 -2.85
C GLN A 529 -8.83 -13.18 -3.60
N GLN A 530 -8.84 -12.25 -4.56
CA GLN A 530 -7.64 -11.82 -5.28
C GLN A 530 -6.69 -11.06 -4.33
N ALA A 531 -7.19 -10.11 -3.54
CA ALA A 531 -6.38 -9.36 -2.57
C ALA A 531 -5.66 -10.31 -1.60
N ILE A 532 -6.39 -11.25 -1.01
CA ILE A 532 -5.81 -12.26 -0.11
C ILE A 532 -4.80 -13.15 -0.83
N LYS A 533 -5.10 -13.61 -2.06
CA LYS A 533 -4.18 -14.43 -2.85
C LYS A 533 -2.83 -13.72 -3.02
N ARG A 534 -2.85 -12.42 -3.33
CA ARG A 534 -1.64 -11.63 -3.56
C ARG A 534 -0.83 -11.43 -2.29
N LEU A 535 -1.49 -11.12 -1.18
CA LEU A 535 -0.84 -11.03 0.13
C LEU A 535 -0.17 -12.35 0.52
N ALA A 536 -0.91 -13.46 0.46
CA ALA A 536 -0.42 -14.78 0.83
C ALA A 536 0.76 -15.25 -0.04
N ASN A 537 0.69 -14.98 -1.36
CA ASN A 537 1.79 -15.26 -2.27
C ASN A 537 3.03 -14.38 -2.02
N THR A 538 2.91 -13.25 -1.33
CA THR A 538 4.09 -12.41 -1.04
C THR A 538 4.80 -12.84 0.24
N MET A 539 4.04 -13.29 1.25
CA MET A 539 4.56 -13.59 2.59
C MET A 539 5.64 -14.69 2.64
N TYR A 540 5.78 -15.55 1.62
CA TYR A 540 6.85 -16.56 1.62
C TYR A 540 8.23 -15.99 1.25
N GLY A 541 8.27 -15.00 0.34
CA GLY A 541 9.52 -14.53 -0.28
C GLY A 541 10.27 -13.52 0.58
N ILE A 542 9.63 -12.99 1.61
CA ILE A 542 10.16 -11.88 2.42
C ILE A 542 11.09 -12.35 3.54
N TYR A 543 11.12 -13.65 3.90
CA TYR A 543 12.03 -14.15 4.94
C TYR A 543 13.50 -13.86 4.66
N GLY A 544 13.91 -13.97 3.39
CA GLY A 544 15.27 -13.69 2.95
C GLY A 544 15.52 -12.21 2.63
N PHE A 545 14.54 -11.32 2.77
CA PHE A 545 14.73 -9.90 2.48
C PHE A 545 15.39 -9.20 3.68
N PRO A 546 16.63 -8.67 3.56
CA PRO A 546 17.41 -8.21 4.70
C PRO A 546 16.72 -7.13 5.56
N ARG A 547 15.83 -6.32 4.99
CA ARG A 547 15.11 -5.25 5.71
C ARG A 547 13.81 -5.71 6.38
N PHE A 548 13.40 -6.97 6.20
CA PHE A 548 12.18 -7.51 6.78
C PHE A 548 12.27 -7.59 8.31
N ARG A 549 11.19 -7.24 9.02
CA ARG A 549 11.13 -7.26 10.50
C ARG A 549 11.33 -8.67 11.08
N TRP A 550 10.67 -9.68 10.51
CA TRP A 550 10.80 -11.09 10.90
C TRP A 550 11.77 -11.85 9.98
N TYR A 551 12.84 -11.18 9.54
CA TYR A 551 13.90 -11.79 8.74
C TYR A 551 14.43 -13.05 9.41
N SER A 552 14.53 -14.13 8.64
CA SER A 552 15.27 -15.33 9.01
C SER A 552 15.71 -16.03 7.74
N TYR A 553 17.00 -16.06 7.55
CA TYR A 553 17.61 -16.71 6.40
C TYR A 553 17.46 -18.22 6.45
N GLU A 554 17.50 -18.79 7.65
CA GLU A 554 17.25 -20.20 7.92
C GLU A 554 15.83 -20.59 7.52
N CYS A 555 14.83 -19.76 7.83
CA CYS A 555 13.46 -19.98 7.37
C CYS A 555 13.40 -20.00 5.82
N ALA A 556 14.07 -19.05 5.16
CA ALA A 556 14.13 -19.01 3.70
C ALA A 556 14.77 -20.28 3.11
N LYS A 557 15.90 -20.74 3.66
CA LYS A 557 16.58 -21.99 3.27
C LYS A 557 15.73 -23.24 3.51
N ALA A 558 15.03 -23.28 4.63
CA ALA A 558 14.14 -24.40 4.95
C ALA A 558 12.98 -24.50 3.95
N ILE A 559 12.37 -23.36 3.59
CA ILE A 559 11.29 -23.31 2.61
C ILE A 559 11.76 -23.83 1.25
N THR A 560 12.91 -23.33 0.76
CA THR A 560 13.43 -23.73 -0.55
C THR A 560 13.84 -25.20 -0.59
N SER A 561 14.52 -25.71 0.45
CA SER A 561 14.91 -27.13 0.54
C SER A 561 13.71 -28.09 0.56
N TRP A 562 12.64 -27.80 1.30
CA TRP A 562 11.40 -28.57 1.20
C TRP A 562 10.73 -28.43 -0.18
N GLY A 563 10.74 -27.24 -0.77
CA GLY A 563 10.24 -27.02 -2.13
C GLY A 563 10.95 -27.91 -3.15
N ARG A 564 12.28 -27.92 -3.16
CA ARG A 564 13.12 -28.79 -4.00
C ARG A 564 12.81 -30.27 -3.77
N GLN A 565 12.67 -30.70 -2.51
CA GLN A 565 12.32 -32.08 -2.20
C GLN A 565 10.94 -32.47 -2.77
N TYR A 566 9.94 -31.60 -2.65
CA TYR A 566 8.57 -31.89 -3.06
C TYR A 566 8.40 -31.91 -4.58
N ILE A 567 8.99 -30.96 -5.30
CA ILE A 567 8.93 -30.96 -6.77
C ILE A 567 9.67 -32.17 -7.36
N LYS A 568 10.85 -32.52 -6.84
CA LYS A 568 11.59 -33.74 -7.24
C LYS A 568 10.77 -35.00 -6.99
N ARG A 569 10.12 -35.09 -5.83
CA ARG A 569 9.25 -36.23 -5.49
C ARG A 569 8.00 -36.29 -6.38
N ALA A 570 7.41 -35.14 -6.71
CA ALA A 570 6.23 -35.07 -7.57
C ALA A 570 6.56 -35.52 -9.00
N MET A 571 7.67 -35.04 -9.57
CA MET A 571 8.14 -35.50 -10.89
C MET A 571 8.40 -37.01 -10.89
N LYS A 572 9.16 -37.52 -9.91
CA LYS A 572 9.44 -38.96 -9.81
C LYS A 572 8.16 -39.79 -9.71
N LYS A 573 7.18 -39.33 -8.93
CA LYS A 573 5.89 -40.02 -8.82
C LYS A 573 5.08 -39.94 -10.12
N ALA A 574 5.20 -38.86 -10.89
CA ALA A 574 4.51 -38.71 -12.17
C ALA A 574 5.02 -39.73 -13.22
N GLU A 575 6.31 -40.08 -13.15
CA GLU A 575 6.92 -41.11 -14.01
C GLU A 575 6.25 -42.48 -13.83
N ASP A 576 5.83 -42.82 -12.62
CA ASP A 576 5.07 -44.06 -12.33
C ASP A 576 3.73 -44.14 -13.09
N TYR A 577 3.21 -43.00 -13.56
CA TYR A 577 1.99 -42.88 -14.35
C TYR A 577 2.27 -42.55 -15.83
N GLY A 578 3.52 -42.71 -16.29
CA GLY A 578 3.92 -42.45 -17.68
C GLY A 578 4.12 -40.97 -18.02
N PHE A 579 4.11 -40.07 -17.04
CA PHE A 579 4.36 -38.64 -17.25
C PHE A 579 5.82 -38.30 -16.94
N TYR A 580 6.56 -37.88 -17.95
CA TYR A 580 7.97 -37.54 -17.83
C TYR A 580 8.14 -36.03 -17.92
N ALA A 581 8.67 -35.42 -16.85
CA ALA A 581 8.92 -33.99 -16.80
C ALA A 581 9.92 -33.58 -17.89
N ILE A 582 9.62 -32.54 -18.66
CA ILE A 582 10.51 -31.97 -19.67
C ILE A 582 11.09 -30.62 -19.24
N TYR A 583 10.44 -29.94 -18.31
CA TYR A 583 10.82 -28.65 -17.73
C TYR A 583 10.16 -28.52 -16.36
N ALA A 584 10.85 -27.92 -15.40
CA ALA A 584 10.31 -27.63 -14.08
C ALA A 584 10.81 -26.27 -13.60
N ASP A 585 9.94 -25.51 -12.95
CA ASP A 585 10.25 -24.20 -12.40
C ASP A 585 9.63 -24.08 -11.02
N THR A 586 10.43 -24.35 -9.99
CA THR A 586 10.14 -24.20 -8.56
C THR A 586 8.90 -24.94 -8.04
N ASP A 587 7.69 -24.47 -8.35
CA ASP A 587 6.39 -24.94 -7.88
C ASP A 587 5.56 -25.69 -8.93
N GLY A 588 6.04 -25.78 -10.17
CA GLY A 588 5.38 -26.54 -11.23
C GLY A 588 6.35 -27.23 -12.18
N PHE A 589 5.83 -28.20 -12.95
CA PHE A 589 6.56 -28.83 -14.04
C PHE A 589 5.64 -29.22 -15.19
N TYR A 590 6.19 -29.16 -16.40
CA TYR A 590 5.56 -29.63 -17.62
C TYR A 590 6.05 -31.03 -17.93
N ALA A 591 5.14 -31.93 -18.29
CA ALA A 591 5.44 -33.32 -18.59
C ALA A 591 4.81 -33.77 -19.90
N LYS A 592 5.48 -34.73 -20.54
CA LYS A 592 4.93 -35.50 -21.67
C LYS A 592 4.45 -36.86 -21.18
N TYR A 593 3.28 -37.27 -21.63
CA TYR A 593 2.85 -38.65 -21.48
C TYR A 593 3.58 -39.53 -22.50
N LYS A 594 4.44 -40.44 -22.04
CA LYS A 594 5.11 -41.46 -22.86
C LYS A 594 4.56 -42.81 -22.43
N LYS A 595 3.79 -43.45 -23.32
CA LYS A 595 3.23 -44.78 -23.08
C LYS A 595 4.21 -45.86 -23.49
#